data_AF-A0A355RMC1-F1
#
_entry.id   AF-A0A355RMC1-F1
#
_cell.length_a   1.000
_cell.length_b   1.000
_cell.length_c   1.000
_cell.angle_alpha   90.00
_cell.angle_beta   90.00
_cell.angle_gamma   90.00
#
_symmetry.space_group_name_H-M   'P 1'
#
loop_
_entity.id
_entity.type
_entity.pdbx_description
1 polymer ?
#
loop_
_entity_poly.entity_id
_entity_poly.type
_entity_poly.pdbx_seq_one_letter_code
_entity_poly.pdbx_strand_id
1 'polypeptide(L)'
;MITGLHSLGDIIFFILPSIIIGYIYGLSVKINLPNSLNLFFLSLIELGLFYISLYLIKFIYNVDMGSTILTLLGSNRENASNILPLLYLTYSYAQIGLASLFINFELPKLKIRNNNREIRFMSELLGLLFLFLSLCLVAINPQISYLLLGLGAYWSIDSLLLIIKRNKWYIYVALGIVFFINLLVFSFAYNKFPSPNESITFSILLVTFPLVGATSKIRKKEETRIK
;
A
#
# COMPACT_ATOMS: atom_id res chain seq x y z
N MET A 1 39.15 -4.83 -9.50
CA MET A 1 38.96 -6.15 -8.86
C MET A 1 37.53 -6.58 -9.18
N ILE A 2 37.36 -7.20 -10.35
CA ILE A 2 36.07 -7.68 -10.86
C ILE A 2 36.04 -9.17 -10.54
N THR A 3 35.59 -9.55 -9.35
CA THR A 3 35.23 -10.93 -9.00
C THR A 3 34.51 -10.95 -7.67
N GLY A 4 33.24 -11.31 -7.75
CA GLY A 4 32.37 -11.57 -6.61
C GLY A 4 31.00 -11.72 -7.22
N LEU A 5 30.67 -12.95 -7.64
CA LEU A 5 29.33 -13.32 -8.08
C LEU A 5 28.31 -12.58 -7.21
N HIS A 6 27.30 -11.96 -7.82
CA HIS A 6 26.06 -11.66 -7.09
C HIS A 6 25.76 -12.89 -6.24
N SER A 7 25.73 -12.73 -4.91
CA SER A 7 25.54 -13.88 -4.04
C SER A 7 24.25 -14.57 -4.48
N LEU A 8 24.17 -15.91 -4.41
CA LEU A 8 22.93 -16.61 -4.74
C LEU A 8 21.73 -16.02 -3.97
N GLY A 9 21.98 -15.49 -2.76
CA GLY A 9 21.02 -14.70 -2.01
C GLY A 9 20.54 -13.45 -2.75
N ASP A 10 21.44 -12.63 -3.30
CA ASP A 10 21.05 -11.41 -4.03
C ASP A 10 20.14 -11.72 -5.23
N ILE A 11 20.44 -12.79 -5.95
CA ILE A 11 19.67 -13.23 -7.11
C ILE A 11 18.27 -13.68 -6.68
N ILE A 12 18.19 -14.52 -5.65
CA ILE A 12 16.94 -15.13 -5.19
C ILE A 12 16.03 -14.09 -4.51
N PHE A 13 16.59 -13.23 -3.66
CA PHE A 13 15.81 -12.30 -2.82
C PHE A 13 15.50 -10.96 -3.48
N PHE A 14 16.28 -10.51 -4.47
CA PHE A 14 16.08 -9.19 -5.09
C PHE A 14 15.83 -9.26 -6.60
N ILE A 15 16.65 -10.02 -7.34
CA ILE A 15 16.55 -10.04 -8.81
C ILE A 15 15.29 -10.79 -9.26
N LEU A 16 15.04 -11.97 -8.74
CA LEU A 16 13.93 -12.82 -9.17
C LEU A 16 12.56 -12.18 -8.89
N PRO A 17 12.27 -11.62 -7.68
CA PRO A 17 11.05 -10.86 -7.44
C PRO A 17 10.88 -9.69 -8.41
N SER A 18 11.95 -8.93 -8.66
CA SER A 18 11.93 -7.77 -9.56
C SER A 18 11.58 -8.16 -11.01
N ILE A 19 12.10 -9.29 -11.50
CA ILE A 19 11.77 -9.83 -12.83
C ILE A 19 10.29 -10.20 -12.91
N ILE A 20 9.77 -10.87 -11.87
CA ILE A 20 8.35 -11.26 -11.81
C ILE A 20 7.45 -10.01 -11.85
N ILE A 21 7.74 -9.01 -11.01
CA ILE A 21 7.00 -7.74 -10.97
C ILE A 21 7.06 -7.05 -12.33
N GLY A 22 8.24 -6.94 -12.95
CA GLY A 22 8.41 -6.32 -14.27
C GLY A 22 7.63 -7.03 -15.37
N TYR A 23 7.64 -8.36 -15.37
CA TYR A 23 6.89 -9.18 -16.32
C TYR A 23 5.37 -8.97 -16.17
N ILE A 24 4.86 -9.02 -14.93
CA ILE A 24 3.43 -8.82 -14.65
C ILE A 24 3.01 -7.39 -14.99
N TYR A 25 3.85 -6.38 -14.70
CA TYR A 25 3.60 -5.00 -15.10
C TYR A 25 3.43 -4.90 -16.63
N GLY A 26 4.32 -5.53 -17.40
CA GLY A 26 4.23 -5.57 -18.86
C GLY A 26 2.94 -6.22 -19.37
N LEU A 27 2.50 -7.31 -18.74
CA LEU A 27 1.22 -7.94 -19.04
C LEU A 27 0.03 -7.03 -18.72
N SER A 28 0.04 -6.35 -17.56
CA SER A 28 -1.01 -5.40 -17.16
C SER A 28 -1.16 -4.24 -18.15
N VAL A 29 -0.05 -3.73 -18.68
CA VAL A 29 -0.06 -2.70 -19.73
C VAL A 29 -0.67 -3.25 -21.01
N LYS A 30 -0.31 -4.49 -21.42
CA LYS A 30 -0.86 -5.13 -22.62
C LYS A 30 -2.38 -5.30 -22.57
N ILE A 31 -2.93 -5.64 -21.41
CA ILE A 31 -4.39 -5.78 -21.20
C ILE A 31 -5.11 -4.45 -20.91
N ASN A 32 -4.39 -3.32 -20.95
CA ASN A 32 -4.91 -1.98 -20.66
C ASN A 32 -5.57 -1.88 -19.27
N LEU A 33 -5.00 -2.54 -18.25
CA LEU A 33 -5.52 -2.47 -16.89
C LEU A 33 -5.41 -1.02 -16.37
N PRO A 34 -6.45 -0.48 -15.69
CA PRO A 34 -6.37 0.83 -15.04
C PRO A 34 -5.20 0.92 -14.06
N ASN A 35 -4.49 2.06 -14.05
CA ASN A 35 -3.27 2.24 -13.26
C ASN A 35 -3.47 2.00 -11.76
N SER A 36 -4.57 2.46 -11.18
CA SER A 36 -4.86 2.24 -9.75
C SER A 36 -5.05 0.76 -9.42
N LEU A 37 -5.63 -0.04 -10.32
CA LEU A 37 -5.69 -1.48 -10.15
C LEU A 37 -4.33 -2.15 -10.35
N ASN A 38 -3.57 -1.69 -11.35
CA ASN A 38 -2.27 -2.28 -11.66
C ASN A 38 -1.31 -2.14 -10.47
N LEU A 39 -1.22 -0.93 -9.90
CA LEU A 39 -0.40 -0.67 -8.72
C LEU A 39 -0.88 -1.47 -7.50
N PHE A 40 -2.19 -1.59 -7.31
CA PHE A 40 -2.77 -2.38 -6.22
C PHE A 40 -2.38 -3.86 -6.34
N PHE A 41 -2.61 -4.48 -7.49
CA PHE A 41 -2.29 -5.90 -7.70
C PHE A 41 -0.79 -6.19 -7.64
N LEU A 42 0.04 -5.33 -8.24
CA LEU A 42 1.49 -5.47 -8.16
C LEU A 42 1.99 -5.37 -6.72
N SER A 43 1.40 -4.48 -5.91
CA SER A 43 1.76 -4.38 -4.49
C SER A 43 1.35 -5.62 -3.69
N LEU A 44 0.23 -6.26 -4.03
CA LEU A 44 -0.17 -7.53 -3.42
C LEU A 44 0.74 -8.69 -3.83
N ILE A 45 1.16 -8.74 -5.10
CA ILE A 45 2.12 -9.73 -5.58
C ILE A 45 3.46 -9.53 -4.89
N GLU A 46 3.93 -8.28 -4.78
CA GLU A 46 5.16 -7.93 -4.07
C GLU A 46 5.08 -8.33 -2.60
N LEU A 47 3.94 -8.09 -1.94
CA LEU A 47 3.72 -8.56 -0.58
C LEU A 47 3.85 -10.08 -0.47
N GLY A 48 3.26 -10.83 -1.41
CA GLY A 48 3.38 -12.28 -1.46
C GLY A 48 4.83 -12.76 -1.65
N LEU A 49 5.55 -12.15 -2.59
CA LEU A 49 6.98 -12.42 -2.83
C LEU A 49 7.83 -12.07 -1.61
N PHE A 50 7.49 -10.99 -0.92
CA PHE A 50 8.15 -10.58 0.31
C PHE A 50 7.93 -11.60 1.43
N TYR A 51 6.71 -12.10 1.64
CA TYR A 51 6.44 -13.18 2.60
C TYR A 51 7.20 -14.47 2.27
N ILE A 52 7.25 -14.86 0.98
CA ILE A 52 8.05 -16.01 0.54
C ILE A 52 9.52 -15.79 0.87
N SER A 53 10.04 -14.59 0.63
CA SER A 53 11.43 -14.21 0.94
C SER A 53 11.71 -14.28 2.43
N LEU A 54 10.81 -13.75 3.28
CA LEU A 54 10.94 -13.84 4.74
C LEU A 54 10.97 -15.30 5.21
N TYR A 55 10.11 -16.16 4.66
CA TYR A 55 10.08 -17.58 5.01
C TYR A 55 11.37 -18.29 4.59
N LEU A 56 11.86 -18.01 3.39
CA LEU A 56 13.14 -18.54 2.90
C LEU A 56 14.33 -18.07 3.75
N ILE A 57 14.36 -16.80 4.15
CA ILE A 57 15.42 -16.27 5.02
C ILE A 57 15.41 -16.98 6.37
N LYS A 58 14.22 -17.14 6.98
CA LYS A 58 14.08 -17.87 8.24
C LYS A 58 14.51 -19.33 8.09
N PHE A 59 14.20 -19.96 6.97
CA PHE A 59 14.57 -21.35 6.72
C PHE A 59 16.08 -21.54 6.49
N ILE A 60 16.72 -20.67 5.69
CA ILE A 60 18.13 -20.81 5.29
C ILE A 60 19.09 -20.28 6.37
N TYR A 61 18.76 -19.13 6.96
CA TYR A 61 19.66 -18.42 7.87
C TYR A 61 19.23 -18.50 9.34
N ASN A 62 18.07 -19.11 9.64
CA ASN A 62 17.49 -19.19 10.98
C ASN A 62 17.29 -17.81 11.64
N VAL A 63 17.11 -16.77 10.82
CA VAL A 63 16.87 -15.39 11.27
C VAL A 63 15.39 -15.07 11.09
N ASP A 64 14.73 -14.65 12.18
CA ASP A 64 13.38 -14.11 12.11
C ASP A 64 13.43 -12.59 11.88
N MET A 65 13.28 -12.20 10.62
CA MET A 65 13.31 -10.79 10.22
C MET A 65 12.18 -9.98 10.86
N GLY A 66 11.02 -10.59 11.13
CA GLY A 66 9.90 -9.91 11.76
C GLY A 66 10.21 -9.51 13.20
N SER A 67 10.77 -10.44 13.98
CA SER A 67 11.22 -10.12 15.35
C SER A 67 12.37 -9.11 15.36
N THR A 68 13.28 -9.19 14.38
CA THR A 68 14.37 -8.23 14.22
C THR A 68 13.85 -6.80 14.00
N ILE A 69 12.87 -6.64 13.12
CA ILE A 69 12.22 -5.34 12.85
C ILE A 69 11.55 -4.79 14.12
N LEU A 70 10.79 -5.62 14.85
CA LEU A 70 10.12 -5.20 16.09
C LEU A 70 11.11 -4.78 17.18
N THR A 71 12.23 -5.50 17.28
CA THR A 71 13.31 -5.18 18.22
C THR A 71 13.92 -3.81 17.90
N LEU A 72 14.17 -3.52 16.62
CA LEU A 72 14.68 -2.22 16.18
C LEU A 72 13.68 -1.07 16.41
N LEU A 73 12.38 -1.34 16.31
CA LEU A 73 11.31 -0.38 16.63
C LEU A 73 11.09 -0.19 18.15
N GLY A 74 11.87 -0.87 18.99
CA GLY A 74 11.73 -0.84 20.45
C GLY A 74 10.41 -1.45 20.95
N SER A 75 9.72 -2.23 20.12
CA SER A 75 8.39 -2.76 20.42
C SER A 75 8.50 -4.21 20.88
N ASN A 76 8.89 -4.40 22.15
CA ASN A 76 8.98 -5.71 22.82
C ASN A 76 7.71 -6.06 23.62
N ARG A 77 6.55 -5.54 23.22
CA ARG A 77 5.28 -5.79 23.92
C ARG A 77 4.58 -7.03 23.40
N GLU A 78 3.77 -7.65 24.27
CA GLU A 78 2.72 -8.58 23.86
C GLU A 78 1.92 -7.95 22.71
N ASN A 79 1.65 -8.73 21.65
CA ASN A 79 0.93 -8.32 20.45
C ASN A 79 1.68 -7.41 19.46
N ALA A 80 2.96 -7.07 19.67
CA ALA A 80 3.71 -6.25 18.71
C ALA A 80 3.78 -6.85 17.30
N SER A 81 3.79 -8.17 17.18
CA SER A 81 3.76 -8.88 15.89
C SER A 81 2.49 -8.68 15.07
N ASN A 82 1.40 -8.20 15.68
CA ASN A 82 0.13 -7.99 14.98
C ASN A 82 0.21 -6.90 13.91
N ILE A 83 1.15 -5.95 14.03
CA ILE A 83 1.32 -4.85 13.07
C ILE A 83 2.20 -5.21 11.86
N LEU A 84 2.94 -6.33 11.93
CA LEU A 84 3.87 -6.75 10.87
C LEU A 84 3.22 -6.83 9.48
N PRO A 85 2.00 -7.37 9.31
CA PRO A 85 1.36 -7.40 8.00
C PRO A 85 1.14 -6.02 7.37
N LEU A 86 0.83 -5.01 8.19
CA LEU A 86 0.68 -3.63 7.73
C LEU A 86 2.03 -3.01 7.35
N LEU A 87 3.08 -3.29 8.13
CA LEU A 87 4.44 -2.84 7.81
C LEU A 87 4.93 -3.43 6.48
N TYR A 88 4.72 -4.73 6.28
CA TYR A 88 5.11 -5.42 5.06
C TYR A 88 4.33 -4.89 3.85
N LEU A 89 3.01 -4.69 3.99
CA LEU A 89 2.19 -4.09 2.94
C LEU A 89 2.64 -2.66 2.62
N THR A 90 2.99 -1.87 3.62
CA THR A 90 3.52 -0.51 3.45
C THR A 90 4.84 -0.52 2.68
N TYR A 91 5.73 -1.45 3.01
CA TYR A 91 6.98 -1.65 2.27
C TYR A 91 6.71 -1.98 0.79
N SER A 92 5.78 -2.92 0.52
CA SER A 92 5.39 -3.26 -0.85
C SER A 92 4.80 -2.07 -1.61
N TYR A 93 3.97 -1.25 -0.97
CA TYR A 93 3.46 -0.01 -1.58
C TYR A 93 4.58 0.97 -1.91
N ALA A 94 5.56 1.15 -1.02
CA ALA A 94 6.67 2.04 -1.27
C ALA A 94 7.53 1.56 -2.44
N GLN A 95 7.85 0.25 -2.48
CA GLN A 95 8.66 -0.34 -3.53
C GLN A 95 7.97 -0.25 -4.91
N ILE A 96 6.70 -0.64 -5.01
CA ILE A 96 5.94 -0.53 -6.26
C ILE A 96 5.67 0.92 -6.65
N GLY A 97 5.41 1.80 -5.68
CA GLY A 97 5.26 3.23 -5.90
C GLY A 97 6.50 3.84 -6.55
N LEU A 98 7.69 3.56 -5.99
CA LEU A 98 8.98 3.99 -6.55
C LEU A 98 9.22 3.38 -7.93
N ALA A 99 9.03 2.07 -8.10
CA ALA A 99 9.17 1.41 -9.40
C ALA A 99 8.26 2.03 -10.45
N SER A 100 7.01 2.32 -10.09
CA SER A 100 6.05 2.95 -11.00
C SER A 100 6.43 4.38 -11.37
N LEU A 101 7.04 5.14 -10.46
CA LEU A 101 7.57 6.48 -10.76
C LEU A 101 8.63 6.38 -11.85
N PHE A 102 9.62 5.50 -11.67
CA PHE A 102 10.67 5.28 -12.68
C PHE A 102 10.09 4.82 -14.03
N ILE A 103 9.17 3.85 -14.02
CA ILE A 103 8.56 3.34 -15.24
C ILE A 103 7.74 4.44 -15.94
N ASN A 104 7.00 5.27 -15.21
CA ASN A 104 6.24 6.38 -15.78
C ASN A 104 7.12 7.49 -16.38
N PHE A 105 8.35 7.67 -15.91
CA PHE A 105 9.33 8.55 -16.56
C PHE A 105 9.90 7.95 -17.86
N GLU A 106 10.01 6.63 -17.94
CA GLU A 106 10.65 5.94 -19.07
C GLU A 106 9.65 5.54 -20.18
N LEU A 107 8.42 5.17 -19.83
CA LEU A 107 7.36 4.76 -20.78
C LEU A 107 7.05 5.78 -21.89
N PRO A 108 7.00 7.10 -21.64
CA PRO A 108 6.79 8.09 -22.69
C PRO A 108 7.88 8.05 -23.77
N LYS A 109 9.13 7.69 -23.41
CA LYS A 109 10.24 7.53 -24.36
C LYS A 109 10.02 6.36 -25.31
N LEU A 110 9.25 5.36 -24.87
CA LEU A 110 8.90 4.16 -25.65
C LEU A 110 7.60 4.32 -26.47
N LYS A 111 6.98 5.52 -26.47
CA LYS A 111 5.68 5.81 -27.12
C LYS A 111 4.53 4.89 -26.66
N ILE A 112 4.64 4.28 -25.49
CA ILE A 112 3.58 3.44 -24.90
C ILE A 112 2.59 4.38 -24.20
N ARG A 113 1.34 4.36 -24.64
CA ARG A 113 0.30 5.25 -24.09
C ARG A 113 -0.21 4.68 -22.76
N ASN A 114 -0.07 5.46 -21.70
CA ASN A 114 -0.52 5.05 -20.38
C ASN A 114 -2.05 5.12 -20.28
N ASN A 115 -2.70 4.05 -19.80
CA ASN A 115 -4.17 3.99 -19.70
C ASN A 115 -4.64 4.55 -18.34
N ASN A 116 -4.86 5.86 -18.28
CA ASN A 116 -5.40 6.55 -17.10
C ASN A 116 -6.93 6.42 -17.00
N ARG A 117 -7.50 5.23 -17.22
CA ARG A 117 -8.93 5.02 -16.95
C ARG A 117 -9.19 5.14 -15.45
N GLU A 118 -9.88 6.19 -15.05
CA GLU A 118 -10.28 6.41 -13.65
C GLU A 118 -11.42 5.45 -13.26
N ILE A 119 -11.29 4.74 -12.12
CA ILE A 119 -12.35 3.87 -11.59
C ILE A 119 -12.90 4.41 -10.26
N ARG A 120 -13.35 5.66 -10.29
CA ARG A 120 -13.68 6.46 -9.11
C ARG A 120 -14.70 5.83 -8.15
N PHE A 121 -15.74 5.19 -8.67
CA PHE A 121 -16.77 4.55 -7.85
C PHE A 121 -16.26 3.31 -7.13
N MET A 122 -15.36 2.55 -7.77
CA MET A 122 -14.84 1.33 -7.19
C MET A 122 -13.83 1.64 -6.08
N SER A 123 -13.03 2.70 -6.24
CA SER A 123 -12.07 3.15 -5.22
C SER A 123 -12.77 3.55 -3.91
N GLU A 124 -13.86 4.32 -3.99
CA GLU A 124 -14.61 4.76 -2.80
C GLU A 124 -15.22 3.56 -2.06
N LEU A 125 -15.81 2.63 -2.82
CA LEU A 125 -16.50 1.45 -2.26
C LEU A 125 -15.52 0.46 -1.65
N LEU A 126 -14.39 0.18 -2.33
CA LEU A 126 -13.33 -0.70 -1.80
C LEU A 126 -12.67 -0.10 -0.56
N GLY A 127 -12.43 1.22 -0.54
CA GLY A 127 -11.90 1.91 0.64
C GLY A 127 -12.79 1.75 1.87
N LEU A 128 -14.09 2.04 1.71
CA LEU A 128 -15.07 1.87 2.80
C LEU A 128 -15.21 0.42 3.23
N LEU A 129 -15.28 -0.51 2.27
CA LEU A 129 -15.44 -1.93 2.53
C LEU A 129 -14.26 -2.47 3.36
N PHE A 130 -13.02 -2.20 2.95
CA PHE A 130 -11.84 -2.69 3.67
C PHE A 130 -11.67 -2.04 5.04
N LEU A 131 -11.96 -0.75 5.19
CA LEU A 131 -11.94 -0.08 6.49
C LEU A 131 -13.02 -0.64 7.44
N PHE A 132 -14.22 -0.91 6.93
CA PHE A 132 -15.28 -1.54 7.71
C PHE A 132 -14.90 -2.97 8.15
N LEU A 133 -14.40 -3.78 7.22
CA LEU A 133 -13.92 -5.13 7.51
C LEU A 133 -12.77 -5.13 8.52
N SER A 134 -11.85 -4.17 8.43
CA SER A 134 -10.77 -3.99 9.41
C SER A 134 -11.34 -3.78 10.82
N LEU A 135 -12.31 -2.87 10.98
CA LEU A 135 -12.94 -2.61 12.29
C LEU A 135 -13.68 -3.84 12.84
N CYS A 136 -14.40 -4.59 11.99
CA CYS A 136 -15.12 -5.79 12.42
C CYS A 136 -14.18 -6.92 12.86
N LEU A 137 -13.01 -7.03 12.24
CA LEU A 137 -12.09 -8.16 12.44
C LEU A 137 -11.04 -7.92 13.54
N VAL A 138 -10.90 -6.70 14.06
CA VAL A 138 -9.84 -6.37 15.04
C VAL A 138 -9.86 -7.28 16.27
N ALA A 139 -11.05 -7.60 16.77
CA ALA A 139 -11.22 -8.43 17.97
C ALA A 139 -11.02 -9.94 17.70
N ILE A 140 -11.16 -10.38 16.44
CA ILE A 140 -11.08 -11.79 16.05
C ILE A 140 -9.66 -12.15 15.61
N ASN A 141 -9.10 -11.35 14.70
CA ASN A 141 -7.76 -11.53 14.17
C ASN A 141 -7.11 -10.17 13.88
N PRO A 142 -6.33 -9.63 14.84
CA PRO A 142 -5.69 -8.33 14.71
C PRO A 142 -4.78 -8.25 13.47
N GLN A 143 -4.04 -9.30 13.14
CA GLN A 143 -3.12 -9.32 11.99
C GLN A 143 -3.84 -9.07 10.66
N ILE A 144 -4.96 -9.77 10.45
CA ILE A 144 -5.79 -9.59 9.25
C ILE A 144 -6.43 -8.20 9.26
N SER A 145 -6.90 -7.74 10.41
CA SER A 145 -7.48 -6.40 10.56
C SER A 145 -6.49 -5.29 10.17
N TYR A 146 -5.22 -5.37 10.58
CA TYR A 146 -4.18 -4.42 10.19
C TYR A 146 -3.84 -4.50 8.69
N LEU A 147 -3.84 -5.70 8.10
CA LEU A 147 -3.65 -5.84 6.66
C LEU A 147 -4.80 -5.16 5.88
N LEU A 148 -6.05 -5.40 6.28
CA LEU A 148 -7.24 -4.79 5.69
C LEU A 148 -7.25 -3.26 5.85
N LEU A 149 -6.75 -2.75 6.98
CA LEU A 149 -6.58 -1.31 7.19
C LEU A 149 -5.66 -0.70 6.13
N GLY A 150 -4.53 -1.34 5.84
CA GLY A 150 -3.62 -0.88 4.79
C GLY A 150 -4.24 -0.91 3.39
N LEU A 151 -5.01 -1.97 3.07
CA LEU A 151 -5.74 -2.06 1.80
C LEU A 151 -6.80 -0.95 1.68
N GLY A 152 -7.55 -0.68 2.77
CA GLY A 152 -8.53 0.39 2.81
C GLY A 152 -7.91 1.78 2.68
N ALA A 153 -6.72 1.97 3.27
CA ALA A 153 -5.98 3.22 3.18
C ALA A 153 -5.54 3.53 1.74
N TYR A 154 -5.06 2.54 0.99
CA TYR A 154 -4.71 2.69 -0.42
C TYR A 154 -5.88 3.25 -1.25
N TRP A 155 -7.05 2.61 -1.15
CA TRP A 155 -8.24 3.01 -1.91
C TRP A 155 -8.82 4.34 -1.43
N SER A 156 -8.66 4.67 -0.16
CA SER A 156 -9.03 5.97 0.41
C SER A 156 -8.20 7.11 -0.18
N ILE A 157 -6.88 6.90 -0.36
CA ILE A 157 -5.98 7.87 -0.99
C ILE A 157 -6.29 8.00 -2.48
N ASP A 158 -6.47 6.87 -3.19
CA ASP A 158 -6.84 6.88 -4.61
C ASP A 158 -8.14 7.67 -4.85
N SER A 159 -9.14 7.47 -3.99
CA SER A 159 -10.40 8.23 -4.02
C SER A 159 -10.16 9.73 -3.83
N LEU A 160 -9.30 10.12 -2.89
CA LEU A 160 -8.95 11.52 -2.65
C LEU A 160 -8.23 12.16 -3.84
N LEU A 161 -7.31 11.43 -4.47
CA LEU A 161 -6.57 11.88 -5.65
C LEU A 161 -7.52 12.21 -6.81
N LEU A 162 -8.60 11.44 -6.97
CA LEU A 162 -9.62 11.70 -7.99
C LEU A 162 -10.45 12.97 -7.71
N ILE A 163 -10.58 13.39 -6.45
CA ILE A 163 -11.25 14.65 -6.06
C ILE A 163 -10.37 15.85 -6.36
N ILE A 164 -9.07 15.72 -6.10
CA ILE A 164 -8.11 16.80 -6.31
C ILE A 164 -7.80 16.91 -7.79
N LYS A 165 -8.68 17.61 -8.53
CA LYS A 165 -8.55 17.92 -9.97
C LYS A 165 -7.29 18.74 -10.35
N ARG A 166 -6.41 19.04 -9.40
CA ARG A 166 -5.22 19.85 -9.65
C ARG A 166 -4.06 18.91 -9.94
N ASN A 167 -3.72 18.82 -11.23
CA ASN A 167 -2.67 18.00 -11.84
C ASN A 167 -1.23 18.41 -11.43
N LYS A 168 -1.05 18.84 -10.17
CA LYS A 168 0.22 19.39 -9.69
C LYS A 168 0.93 18.31 -8.88
N TRP A 169 2.06 17.85 -9.40
CA TRP A 169 2.87 16.76 -8.83
C TRP A 169 3.13 16.91 -7.32
N TYR A 170 3.28 18.15 -6.81
CA TYR A 170 3.53 18.42 -5.40
C TYR A 170 2.38 18.01 -4.47
N ILE A 171 1.14 17.91 -4.97
CA ILE A 171 -0.01 17.44 -4.17
C ILE A 171 0.11 15.93 -3.91
N TYR A 172 0.55 15.17 -4.90
CA TYR A 172 0.80 13.73 -4.76
C TYR A 172 1.93 13.47 -3.76
N VAL A 173 3.01 14.27 -3.83
CA VAL A 173 4.12 14.21 -2.87
C VAL A 173 3.64 14.58 -1.46
N ALA A 174 2.87 15.65 -1.31
CA ALA A 174 2.31 16.05 -0.02
C ALA A 174 1.40 14.97 0.59
N LEU A 175 0.55 14.32 -0.23
CA LEU A 175 -0.31 13.23 0.22
C LEU A 175 0.46 11.98 0.59
N GLY A 176 1.51 11.63 -0.18
CA GLY A 176 2.43 10.56 0.16
C GLY A 176 3.12 10.81 1.50
N ILE A 177 3.61 12.04 1.73
CA ILE A 177 4.21 12.46 3.00
C ILE A 177 3.20 12.39 4.14
N VAL A 178 1.98 12.89 3.96
CA VAL A 178 0.91 12.85 4.98
C VAL A 178 0.50 11.42 5.30
N PHE A 179 0.44 10.54 4.30
CA PHE A 179 0.17 9.12 4.50
C PHE A 179 1.30 8.44 5.29
N PHE A 180 2.55 8.69 4.91
CA PHE A 180 3.72 8.11 5.58
C PHE A 180 3.86 8.62 7.02
N ILE A 181 3.65 9.92 7.25
CA ILE A 181 3.61 10.53 8.59
C ILE A 181 2.47 9.91 9.40
N ASN A 182 1.27 9.72 8.84
CA ASN A 182 0.18 9.06 9.55
C ASN A 182 0.54 7.64 9.96
N LEU A 183 1.18 6.86 9.08
CA LEU A 183 1.63 5.51 9.41
C LEU A 183 2.73 5.50 10.49
N LEU A 184 3.66 6.47 10.44
CA LEU A 184 4.69 6.61 11.48
C LEU A 184 4.11 7.04 12.83
N VAL A 185 3.19 8.01 12.83
CA VAL A 185 2.47 8.47 14.02
C VAL A 185 1.62 7.33 14.58
N PHE A 186 0.97 6.53 13.72
CA PHE A 186 0.24 5.33 14.11
C PHE A 186 1.13 4.29 14.76
N SER A 187 2.29 4.00 14.16
CA SER A 187 3.30 3.08 14.72
C SER A 187 3.84 3.57 16.07
N PHE A 188 4.06 4.89 16.22
CA PHE A 188 4.51 5.48 17.48
C PHE A 188 3.41 5.51 18.55
N ALA A 189 2.16 5.78 18.16
CA ALA A 189 0.99 5.74 19.04
C ALA A 189 0.68 4.31 19.49
N TYR A 190 0.85 3.31 18.63
CA TYR A 190 0.76 1.89 18.98
C TYR A 190 1.69 1.51 20.13
N ASN A 191 2.88 2.11 20.20
CA ASN A 191 3.80 1.93 21.33
C ASN A 191 3.31 2.56 22.65
N LYS A 192 2.35 3.49 22.63
CA LYS A 192 1.78 4.10 23.84
C LYS A 192 0.46 3.46 24.28
N PHE A 193 -0.36 2.96 23.36
CA PHE A 193 -1.65 2.34 23.68
C PHE A 193 -1.54 0.80 23.83
N PRO A 194 -2.01 0.23 24.95
CA PRO A 194 -1.80 -1.19 25.25
C PRO A 194 -2.76 -2.14 24.52
N SER A 195 -3.88 -1.68 23.95
CA SER A 195 -4.86 -2.56 23.27
C SER A 195 -4.88 -2.40 21.74
N PRO A 196 -4.96 -3.51 20.97
CA PRO A 196 -5.08 -3.48 19.50
C PRO A 196 -6.32 -2.73 18.99
N ASN A 197 -7.35 -2.62 19.84
CA ASN A 197 -8.59 -1.92 19.52
C ASN A 197 -8.39 -0.40 19.52
N GLU A 198 -7.62 0.12 20.48
CA GLU A 198 -7.33 1.56 20.61
C GLU A 198 -6.52 2.09 19.43
N SER A 199 -5.52 1.34 18.96
CA SER A 199 -4.72 1.74 17.80
C SER A 199 -5.57 1.80 16.53
N ILE A 200 -6.43 0.82 16.27
CA ILE A 200 -7.27 0.83 15.06
C ILE A 200 -8.29 1.99 15.08
N THR A 201 -8.76 2.46 16.23
CA THR A 201 -9.66 3.63 16.25
C THR A 201 -9.03 4.91 15.68
N PHE A 202 -7.70 5.07 15.70
CA PHE A 202 -7.03 6.20 15.03
C PHE A 202 -7.16 6.16 13.49
N SER A 203 -7.46 4.99 12.91
CA SER A 203 -7.70 4.85 11.47
C SER A 203 -9.06 5.38 11.00
N ILE A 204 -9.95 5.79 11.91
CA ILE A 204 -11.19 6.52 11.59
C ILE A 204 -10.90 7.78 10.77
N LEU A 205 -9.73 8.40 10.95
CA LEU A 205 -9.31 9.55 10.15
C LEU A 205 -9.18 9.20 8.65
N LEU A 206 -8.79 7.97 8.32
CA LEU A 206 -8.69 7.50 6.92
C LEU A 206 -10.07 7.31 6.27
N VAL A 207 -11.13 7.06 7.06
CA VAL A 207 -12.52 6.93 6.59
C VAL A 207 -13.05 8.27 6.05
N THR A 208 -12.51 9.40 6.51
CA THR A 208 -12.95 10.72 6.06
C THR A 208 -12.67 10.96 4.58
N PHE A 209 -11.59 10.38 4.03
CA PHE A 209 -11.20 10.58 2.63
C PHE A 209 -12.18 9.98 1.61
N PRO A 210 -12.59 8.70 1.69
CA PRO A 210 -13.60 8.14 0.78
C PRO A 210 -14.99 8.78 1.00
N LEU A 211 -15.34 9.19 2.23
CA LEU A 211 -16.59 9.90 2.51
C LEU A 211 -16.65 11.29 1.85
N VAL A 212 -15.55 12.05 1.88
CA VAL A 212 -15.44 13.33 1.16
C VAL A 212 -15.54 13.11 -0.36
N GLY A 213 -15.00 12.00 -0.87
CA GLY A 213 -15.20 11.56 -2.27
C GLY A 213 -16.66 11.37 -2.62
N ALA A 214 -17.34 10.51 -1.87
CA ALA A 214 -18.73 10.18 -2.07
C ALA A 214 -19.67 11.40 -1.96
N THR A 215 -19.44 12.30 -0.99
CA THR A 215 -20.27 13.50 -0.78
C THR A 215 -20.04 14.59 -1.83
N SER A 216 -18.80 14.75 -2.33
CA SER A 216 -18.50 15.71 -3.41
C SER A 216 -19.25 15.41 -4.72
N LYS A 217 -19.64 14.15 -4.92
CA LYS A 217 -20.45 13.66 -6.05
C LYS A 217 -21.92 14.03 -5.93
N ILE A 218 -22.50 13.94 -4.73
CA ILE A 218 -23.91 14.32 -4.47
C ILE A 218 -24.10 15.79 -4.88
N ARG A 219 -23.18 16.65 -4.42
CA ARG A 219 -23.20 18.08 -4.73
C ARG A 219 -23.06 18.39 -6.22
N LYS A 220 -22.14 17.74 -6.95
CA LYS A 220 -21.99 17.93 -8.41
C LYS A 220 -23.17 17.39 -9.23
N LYS A 221 -23.78 16.29 -8.80
CA LYS A 221 -24.94 15.69 -9.45
C LYS A 221 -26.20 16.52 -9.22
N GLU A 222 -26.30 17.22 -8.10
CA GLU A 222 -27.34 18.22 -7.83
C GLU A 222 -27.14 19.48 -8.69
N GLU A 223 -25.93 20.03 -8.76
CA GLU A 223 -25.62 21.22 -9.60
C GLU A 223 -25.86 21.00 -11.10
N THR A 224 -25.80 19.76 -11.59
CA THR A 224 -26.11 19.41 -12.99
C THR A 224 -27.57 19.07 -13.25
N ARG A 225 -28.39 18.88 -12.20
CA ARG A 225 -29.84 18.68 -12.31
C ARG A 225 -30.65 19.98 -12.16
N ILE A 226 -30.02 21.05 -11.66
CA ILE A 226 -30.63 22.37 -11.44
C ILE A 226 -30.37 23.32 -12.64
N LYS A 227 -29.68 22.84 -13.69
CA LYS A 227 -29.55 23.51 -14.99
C LYS A 227 -30.37 22.78 -16.04
#